data_AF-A0A132NG95-F1
#
_entry.id   AF-A0A132NG95-F1
#
_cell.length_a   1.000
_cell.length_b   1.000
_cell.length_c   1.000
_cell.angle_alpha   90.00
_cell.angle_beta   90.00
_cell.angle_gamma   90.00
#
_symmetry.space_group_name_H-M   'P 1'
#
loop_
_entity.id
_entity.type
_entity.pdbx_description
1 polymer ?
#
loop_
_entity_poly.entity_id
_entity_poly.type
_entity_poly.pdbx_seq_one_letter_code
_entity_poly.pdbx_strand_id
1 'polypeptide(L)'
;MEIRCDALLFDVDGTLVDSTAAIERTWRRWAAEWSHDPDAIIAVCHGRRSKDVIAQFVAAEDVARATARLDELELADLAGIVAVPGAPELL
;
A
#
# COMPACT_ATOMS: atom_id res chain seq x y z
N MET A 1 5.55 -8.11 -28.83
CA MET A 1 4.78 -9.15 -28.14
C MET A 1 3.31 -8.86 -28.41
N GLU A 2 2.55 -9.83 -28.89
CA GLU A 2 1.10 -9.66 -29.18
C GLU A 2 0.33 -10.46 -28.12
N ILE A 3 -0.58 -9.80 -27.38
CA ILE A 3 -1.48 -10.44 -26.41
C ILE A 3 -2.88 -10.39 -27.00
N ARG A 4 -3.54 -11.55 -27.10
CA ARG A 4 -4.96 -11.66 -27.50
C ARG A 4 -5.80 -12.00 -26.29
N CYS A 5 -6.68 -11.09 -25.91
CA CYS A 5 -7.57 -11.24 -24.77
C CYS A 5 -8.81 -10.36 -24.97
N ASP A 6 -9.93 -10.73 -24.34
CA ASP A 6 -11.14 -9.91 -24.34
C ASP A 6 -11.07 -8.75 -23.34
N ALA A 7 -10.21 -8.86 -22.31
CA ALA A 7 -9.99 -7.84 -21.30
C ALA A 7 -8.60 -7.94 -20.63
N LEU A 8 -8.15 -6.83 -20.06
CA LEU A 8 -6.97 -6.72 -19.20
C LEU A 8 -7.40 -6.21 -17.82
N LEU A 9 -6.84 -6.78 -16.76
CA LEU A 9 -7.01 -6.30 -15.39
C LEU A 9 -5.67 -5.81 -14.88
N PHE A 10 -5.62 -4.57 -14.42
CA PHE A 10 -4.43 -3.95 -13.88
C PHE A 10 -4.55 -3.81 -12.38
N ASP A 11 -3.49 -4.17 -11.67
CA ASP A 11 -3.23 -3.64 -10.34
C ASP A 11 -2.86 -2.14 -10.46
N VAL A 12 -2.90 -1.40 -9.34
CA VAL A 12 -2.65 0.05 -9.32
C VAL A 12 -1.26 0.36 -8.76
N ASP A 13 -1.04 0.04 -7.50
CA ASP A 13 0.19 0.35 -6.77
C ASP A 13 1.36 -0.50 -7.27
N GLY A 14 2.43 0.16 -7.71
CA GLY A 14 3.59 -0.50 -8.33
C GLY A 14 3.35 -1.02 -9.75
N THR A 15 2.13 -0.86 -10.29
CA THR A 15 1.78 -1.28 -11.66
C THR A 15 1.44 -0.08 -12.56
N LEU A 16 0.47 0.74 -12.17
CA LEU A 16 0.11 1.96 -12.90
C LEU A 16 0.76 3.21 -12.30
N VAL A 17 0.94 3.23 -10.98
CA VAL A 17 1.60 4.33 -10.25
C VAL A 17 2.69 3.79 -9.34
N ASP A 18 3.81 4.49 -9.24
CA ASP A 18 4.81 4.25 -8.21
C ASP A 18 4.38 4.98 -6.94
N SER A 19 3.75 4.25 -6.03
CA SER A 19 3.32 4.71 -4.70
C SER A 19 4.24 4.22 -3.57
N THR A 20 5.36 3.56 -3.91
CA THR A 20 6.24 2.87 -2.95
C THR A 20 6.70 3.78 -1.83
N ALA A 21 7.20 4.96 -2.17
CA ALA A 21 7.72 5.91 -1.20
C ALA A 21 6.63 6.49 -0.27
N ALA A 22 5.40 6.66 -0.77
CA ALA A 22 4.28 7.14 0.04
C ALA A 22 3.81 6.05 1.01
N ILE A 23 3.62 4.83 0.50
CA ILE A 23 3.27 3.63 1.29
C ILE A 23 4.29 3.40 2.41
N GLU A 24 5.60 3.44 2.11
CA GLU A 24 6.60 3.22 3.15
C GLU A 24 6.54 4.28 4.26
N ARG A 25 6.28 5.56 3.93
CA ARG A 25 6.16 6.62 4.94
C ARG A 25 4.91 6.43 5.80
N THR A 26 3.77 6.08 5.21
CA THR A 26 2.52 5.89 5.95
C THR A 26 2.61 4.69 6.88
N TRP A 27 3.19 3.58 6.42
CA TRP A 27 3.45 2.40 7.26
C TRP A 27 4.45 2.69 8.38
N ARG A 28 5.55 3.41 8.10
CA ARG A 28 6.52 3.78 9.15
C ARG A 28 5.90 4.68 10.20
N ARG A 29 5.05 5.62 9.80
CA ARG A 29 4.31 6.49 10.72
C ARG A 29 3.30 5.68 11.55
N TRP A 30 2.53 4.82 10.90
CA TRP A 30 1.58 3.95 11.57
C TRP A 30 2.28 3.05 12.59
N ALA A 31 3.41 2.42 12.22
CA ALA A 31 4.20 1.60 13.11
C ALA A 31 4.66 2.37 14.36
N ALA A 32 5.10 3.61 14.20
CA ALA A 32 5.47 4.49 15.31
C ALA A 32 4.27 4.84 16.21
N GLU A 33 3.09 5.11 15.64
CA GLU A 33 1.85 5.39 16.40
C GLU A 33 1.41 4.17 17.24
N TRP A 34 1.64 2.96 16.74
CA TRP A 34 1.27 1.70 17.39
C TRP A 34 2.43 1.03 18.17
N SER A 35 3.59 1.69 18.29
CA SER A 35 4.77 1.17 18.99
C SER A 35 5.29 -0.17 18.43
N HIS A 36 5.22 -0.35 17.12
CA HIS A 36 5.80 -1.49 16.40
C HIS A 36 7.11 -1.12 15.69
N ASP A 37 7.93 -2.13 15.43
CA ASP A 37 9.12 -1.98 14.58
C ASP A 37 8.67 -1.71 13.12
N PRO A 38 9.01 -0.54 12.54
CA PRO A 38 8.63 -0.23 11.17
C PRO A 38 9.23 -1.21 10.16
N ASP A 39 10.46 -1.66 10.36
CA ASP A 39 11.15 -2.49 9.37
C ASP A 39 10.53 -3.90 9.30
N ALA A 40 10.04 -4.41 10.44
CA ALA A 40 9.28 -5.66 10.50
C ALA A 40 7.97 -5.60 9.70
N ILE A 41 7.31 -4.44 9.68
CA ILE A 41 6.07 -4.23 8.93
C ILE A 41 6.36 -4.04 7.44
N ILE A 42 7.36 -3.21 7.09
CA ILE A 42 7.76 -2.97 5.70
C ILE A 42 8.17 -4.26 5.00
N ALA A 43 8.85 -5.17 5.70
CA ALA A 43 9.22 -6.48 5.17
C ALA A 43 8.04 -7.35 4.71
N VAL A 44 6.81 -7.06 5.18
CA VAL A 44 5.64 -7.90 4.92
C VAL A 44 4.44 -7.15 4.34
N CYS A 45 4.49 -5.82 4.15
CA CYS A 45 3.31 -5.05 3.77
C CYS A 45 3.04 -5.00 2.25
N HIS A 46 4.08 -5.02 1.43
CA HIS A 46 3.94 -4.83 -0.03
C HIS A 46 3.11 -5.94 -0.70
N GLY A 47 2.19 -5.53 -1.58
CA GLY A 47 1.33 -6.44 -2.36
C GLY A 47 0.30 -7.22 -1.52
N ARG A 48 0.08 -6.83 -0.26
CA ARG A 48 -0.87 -7.48 0.65
C ARG A 48 -1.93 -6.49 1.10
N ARG A 49 -3.11 -7.02 1.41
CA ARG A 49 -4.20 -6.22 1.97
C ARG A 49 -3.77 -5.68 3.33
N SER A 50 -3.88 -4.37 3.54
CA SER A 50 -3.45 -3.70 4.77
C SER A 50 -4.05 -4.33 6.04
N LYS A 51 -5.34 -4.68 6.02
CA LYS A 51 -5.99 -5.38 7.13
C LYS A 51 -5.34 -6.72 7.52
N ASP A 52 -4.82 -7.48 6.56
CA ASP A 52 -4.21 -8.78 6.81
C ASP A 52 -2.81 -8.61 7.41
N VAL A 53 -2.11 -7.54 7.01
CA VAL A 53 -0.83 -7.13 7.58
C VAL A 53 -1.06 -6.68 9.02
N ILE A 54 -1.96 -5.72 9.24
CA ILE A 54 -2.29 -5.14 10.55
C ILE A 54 -2.73 -6.21 11.56
N ALA A 55 -3.54 -7.19 11.14
CA ALA A 55 -3.98 -8.29 12.01
C ALA A 55 -2.85 -9.17 12.58
N GLN A 56 -1.62 -9.05 12.07
CA GLN A 56 -0.45 -9.73 12.64
C GLN A 56 0.21 -8.93 13.78
N PHE A 57 -0.08 -7.63 13.90
CA PHE A 57 0.61 -6.72 14.82
C PHE A 57 -0.29 -6.23 15.95
N VAL A 58 -1.62 -6.20 15.77
CA VAL A 58 -2.57 -5.70 16.77
C VAL A 58 -3.54 -6.78 17.26
N ALA A 59 -4.20 -6.54 18.39
CA ALA A 59 -5.27 -7.40 18.89
C ALA A 59 -6.47 -7.42 17.93
N ALA A 60 -7.24 -8.51 17.93
CA ALA A 60 -8.33 -8.70 16.95
C ALA A 60 -9.40 -7.60 17.01
N GLU A 61 -9.69 -7.11 18.22
CA GLU A 61 -10.60 -5.99 18.48
C GLU A 61 -10.11 -4.64 17.92
N ASP A 62 -8.80 -4.51 17.71
CA ASP A 62 -8.17 -3.27 17.25
C ASP A 62 -8.00 -3.20 15.73
N VAL A 63 -8.08 -4.33 15.02
CA VAL A 63 -7.79 -4.41 13.58
C VAL A 63 -8.57 -3.39 12.76
N ALA A 64 -9.86 -3.22 13.04
CA ALA A 64 -10.71 -2.29 12.31
C ALA A 64 -10.27 -0.83 12.52
N ARG A 65 -10.03 -0.44 13.79
CA ARG A 65 -9.56 0.89 14.16
C ARG A 65 -8.17 1.17 13.57
N ALA A 66 -7.30 0.19 13.66
CA ALA A 66 -5.92 0.31 13.21
C ALA A 66 -5.82 0.38 11.68
N THR A 67 -6.68 -0.34 10.96
CA THR A 67 -6.79 -0.27 9.50
C THR A 67 -7.32 1.09 9.06
N ALA A 68 -8.43 1.57 9.66
CA ALA A 68 -8.97 2.89 9.35
C ALA A 68 -7.94 4.00 9.56
N ARG A 69 -7.09 3.87 10.58
CA ARG A 69 -6.01 4.83 10.82
C ARG A 69 -4.97 4.83 9.71
N LEU A 70 -4.61 3.67 9.17
CA LEU A 70 -3.69 3.61 8.03
C LEU A 70 -4.34 4.22 6.79
N ASP A 71 -5.61 3.92 6.52
CA ASP A 71 -6.35 4.48 5.38
C ASP A 71 -6.35 6.03 5.42
N GLU A 72 -6.55 6.62 6.61
CA GLU A 72 -6.43 8.08 6.82
C GLU A 72 -5.04 8.63 6.49
N LEU A 73 -3.99 7.89 6.84
CA LEU A 73 -2.60 8.29 6.57
C LEU A 73 -2.29 8.21 5.07
N GLU A 74 -2.75 7.15 4.40
CA GLU A 74 -2.59 6.96 2.95
C GLU A 74 -3.34 8.02 2.14
N LEU A 75 -4.58 8.35 2.54
CA LEU A 75 -5.35 9.43 1.91
C LEU A 75 -4.71 10.81 2.08
N ALA A 76 -3.95 11.02 3.16
CA ALA A 76 -3.30 12.29 3.46
C ALA A 76 -1.92 12.45 2.79
N ASP A 77 -1.28 11.36 2.34
CA ASP A 77 0.07 11.39 1.75
C ASP A 77 0.08 10.90 0.30
N LEU A 78 -0.12 11.83 -0.63
CA LEU A 78 0.00 11.60 -2.06
C LEU A 78 1.35 12.07 -2.63
N ALA A 79 2.28 12.48 -1.76
CA ALA A 79 3.51 13.13 -2.20
C ALA A 79 4.47 12.14 -2.86
N GLY A 80 4.92 12.48 -4.07
CA GLY A 80 5.88 11.66 -4.82
C GLY A 80 5.26 10.46 -5.53
N ILE A 81 3.93 10.32 -5.53
CA ILE A 81 3.25 9.34 -6.39
C ILE A 81 3.36 9.81 -7.84
N VAL A 82 3.91 8.96 -8.70
CA VAL A 82 4.12 9.24 -10.13
C VAL A 82 3.63 8.07 -10.97
N ALA A 83 3.31 8.30 -12.24
CA ALA A 83 2.96 7.21 -13.14
C ALA A 83 4.17 6.29 -13.37
N VAL A 84 3.94 4.98 -13.41
CA VAL A 84 4.95 4.01 -13.84
C VAL A 84 5.28 4.27 -15.33
N PRO A 85 6.56 4.26 -15.74
CA PRO A 85 6.93 4.48 -17.14
C PRO A 85 6.19 3.52 -18.08
N GLY A 86 5.52 4.05 -19.11
CA GLY A 86 4.74 3.26 -20.06
C GLY A 86 3.28 3.04 -19.67
N ALA A 87 2.89 3.29 -18.41
CA ALA A 87 1.50 3.11 -17.96
C ALA A 87 0.52 4.10 -18.61
N PRO A 88 0.85 5.40 -18.77
CA PRO A 88 -0.02 6.33 -19.49
C PRO A 88 -0.19 6.00 -20.98
N GLU A 89 0.82 5.42 -21.63
CA GLU A 89 0.76 5.02 -23.04
C GLU A 89 -0.02 3.72 -23.27
N LEU A 90 -0.20 2.93 -22.21
CA LEU A 90 -0.92 1.66 -22.24
C LEU A 90 -2.44 1.82 -22.12
N LEU A 91 -2.92 2.94 -21.55
CA LEU A 91 -4.33 3.24 -21.24
C LEU A 91 -4.95 4.23 -22.23
#